data_AF-A0A1V6API5-F1
#
_entry.id   AF-A0A1V6API5-F1
#
_cell.length_a   1.000
_cell.length_b   1.000
_cell.length_c   1.000
_cell.angle_alpha   90.00
_cell.angle_beta   90.00
_cell.angle_gamma   90.00
#
_symmetry.space_group_name_H-M   'P 1'
#
loop_
_entity.id
_entity.type
_entity.pdbx_description
1 polymer ?
#
loop_
_entity_poly.entity_id
_entity_poly.type
_entity_poly.pdbx_seq_one_letter_code
_entity_poly.pdbx_strand_id
1 'polypeptide(L)' 'MTLLVDEKGKIAKLYGADHWLLPLSRRVYLIIDQKMTVIYSKDTGLTSLLPDQTQTLIGEIDRQVR' A
#
# COMPACT_ATOMS: atom_id res chain seq x y z
N MET A 1 -6.77 -2.65 13.77
CA MET A 1 -5.48 -2.34 13.13
C MET A 1 -4.50 -3.43 13.50
N THR A 2 -3.87 -4.07 12.52
CA THR A 2 -2.87 -5.13 12.75
C THR A 2 -1.58 -4.68 12.12
N LEU A 3 -0.49 -4.68 12.90
CA LEU A 3 0.85 -4.43 12.39
C LEU A 3 1.51 -5.78 12.09
N LEU A 4 2.03 -5.93 10.89
CA LEU A 4 2.72 -7.14 10.44
C LEU A 4 4.18 -6.78 10.14
N VAL A 5 5.09 -7.72 10.41
CA VAL A 5 6.53 -7.55 10.18
C VAL A 5 6.95 -8.35 8.96
N ASP A 6 7.57 -7.69 7.98
CA ASP A 6 8.16 -8.32 6.78
C ASP A 6 9.69 -8.34 6.89
N GLU A 7 10.22 -9.20 7.77
CA GLU A 7 11.67 -9.27 8.05
C GLU A 7 12.53 -9.54 6.81
N LYS A 8 11.97 -10.24 5.81
CA LYS A 8 12.69 -10.64 4.59
C LYS A 8 12.43 -9.71 3.41
N GLY A 9 11.66 -8.63 3.60
CA GLY A 9 11.31 -7.68 2.54
C GLY A 9 10.53 -8.30 1.36
N LYS A 10 9.94 -9.48 1.54
CA LYS A 10 9.28 -10.22 0.46
C LYS A 10 7.96 -9.57 0.06
N ILE A 11 7.23 -9.05 1.05
CA ILE A 11 5.95 -8.38 0.84
C ILE A 11 6.20 -7.00 0.24
N ALA A 12 7.19 -6.27 0.76
CA ALA A 12 7.60 -4.99 0.20
C ALA A 12 7.97 -5.11 -1.29
N LYS A 13 8.77 -6.13 -1.65
CA LYS A 13 9.14 -6.39 -3.04
C LYS A 13 7.97 -6.86 -3.91
N LEU A 14 7.10 -7.72 -3.37
CA LEU A 14 5.92 -8.24 -4.09
C LEU A 14 5.02 -7.10 -4.59
N TYR A 15 4.86 -6.06 -3.78
CA TYR A 15 4.01 -4.91 -4.10
C TYR A 15 4.78 -3.67 -4.58
N GLY A 16 6.07 -3.82 -4.91
CA GLY A 16 6.88 -2.72 -5.44
C GLY A 16 7.08 -1.56 -4.48
N ALA A 17 7.00 -1.81 -3.17
CA ALA A 17 7.27 -0.85 -2.11
C ALA A 17 8.75 -0.85 -1.69
N ASP A 18 9.57 -1.77 -2.17
CA ASP A 18 11.00 -1.78 -1.89
C ASP A 18 11.71 -0.55 -2.49
N HIS A 19 12.78 -0.12 -1.82
CA HIS A 19 13.70 0.87 -2.35
C HIS A 19 14.91 0.16 -2.97
N TRP A 20 15.29 0.58 -4.18
CA TRP A 20 16.36 -0.08 -4.95
C TRP A 20 17.71 -0.12 -4.22
N LEU A 21 18.01 0.91 -3.42
CA LEU A 21 19.31 1.10 -2.76
C LEU A 21 19.27 1.03 -1.22
N LEU A 22 18.13 1.30 -0.60
CA LEU A 22 18.04 1.49 0.85
C LEU A 22 17.28 0.32 1.47
N PRO A 23 17.66 -0.14 2.67
CA PRO A 23 16.94 -1.21 3.38
C PRO A 23 15.65 -0.68 4.03
N LEU A 24 14.85 0.08 3.27
CA LEU A 24 13.63 0.74 3.69
C LEU A 24 12.53 0.52 2.65
N SER A 25 11.29 0.45 3.11
CA SER A 25 10.12 0.43 2.23
C SER A 25 9.58 1.85 2.02
N ARG A 26 9.21 2.16 0.78
CA ARG A 26 8.36 3.31 0.43
C ARG A 26 6.99 3.17 1.06
N ARG A 27 6.32 4.30 1.28
CA ARG A 27 4.94 4.34 1.75
C ARG A 27 4.01 4.10 0.56
N VAL A 28 3.45 2.90 0.50
CA VAL A 28 2.51 2.51 -0.55
C VAL A 28 1.20 2.09 0.10
N TYR A 29 0.11 2.62 -0.42
CA TYR A 29 -1.25 2.26 -0.02
C TYR A 29 -1.89 1.40 -1.10
N LEU A 30 -2.41 0.25 -0.71
CA LEU A 30 -2.96 -0.76 -1.61
C LEU A 30 -4.36 -1.15 -1.14
N ILE A 31 -5.26 -1.37 -2.09
CA ILE A 31 -6.52 -2.08 -1.84
C ILE A 31 -6.49 -3.33 -2.70
N ILE A 32 -6.76 -4.48 -2.07
CA ILE A 32 -6.71 -5.79 -2.69
C ILE A 32 -8.09 -6.42 -2.55
N ASP A 33 -8.63 -6.97 -3.65
CA ASP A 33 -9.92 -7.65 -3.65
C ASP A 33 -9.82 -9.10 -3.12
N GLN A 34 -10.98 -9.78 -3.04
CA GLN A 34 -11.06 -11.17 -2.58
C GLN A 34 -10.37 -12.18 -3.53
N LYS A 35 -10.05 -11.78 -4.76
CA LYS A 35 -9.35 -12.59 -5.76
C LYS A 35 -7.85 -12.30 -5.79
N MET A 36 -7.34 -11.55 -4.80
CA MET A 36 -5.93 -11.12 -4.71
C MET A 36 -5.51 -10.14 -5.82
N THR A 37 -6.45 -9.41 -6.40
CA THR A 37 -6.19 -8.37 -7.39
C THR A 37 -5.96 -7.04 -6.68
N VAL A 38 -4.88 -6.33 -7.02
CA VAL A 38 -4.68 -4.95 -6.57
C VAL A 38 -5.63 -4.05 -7.36
N ILE A 39 -6.66 -3.53 -6.71
CA ILE A 39 -7.68 -2.66 -7.32
C ILE A 39 -7.42 -1.16 -7.10
N TYR A 40 -6.47 -0.83 -6.22
CA TYR A 40 -5.95 0.52 -6.01
C TYR A 40 -4.51 0.45 -5.56
N SER A 41 -3.67 1.36 -6.07
CA SER A 41 -2.28 1.53 -5.65
C SER A 41 -1.88 3.00 -5.65
N LYS A 42 -1.30 3.45 -4.54
CA LYS A 42 -0.76 4.81 -4.42
C LYS A 42 0.56 4.79 -3.67
N ASP A 43 1.63 5.08 -4.40
CA ASP A 43 2.97 5.31 -3.86
C ASP A 43 3.12 6.80 -3.47
N THR A 44 3.45 7.07 -2.21
CA THR A 44 3.73 8.41 -1.67
C THR A 44 5.22 8.63 -1.41
N GLY A 45 6.09 7.68 -1.81
CA GLY A 45 7.53 7.76 -1.65
C GLY A 45 7.97 7.58 -0.20
N LEU A 46 9.11 8.19 0.16
CA LEU A 46 9.73 8.03 1.47
C LEU A 46 9.22 9.04 2.52
N THR A 47 8.80 10.23 2.08
CA THR A 47 8.57 11.37 2.97
C THR A 47 7.13 11.85 3.01
N SER A 48 6.34 11.56 1.96
CA SER A 48 4.95 12.01 1.91
C SER A 48 4.00 11.01 2.57
N LEU A 49 2.86 11.52 3.03
CA LEU A 49 1.72 10.75 3.50
C LEU A 49 0.58 10.93 2.50
N LEU A 50 -0.32 9.96 2.46
CA LEU A 50 -1.58 10.14 1.75
C LEU A 50 -2.45 11.15 2.52
N PRO A 51 -2.85 12.29 1.92
CA PRO A 51 -3.79 13.21 2.56
C PRO A 51 -5.10 12.50 2.88
N ASP A 52 -5.64 12.78 4.08
CA ASP A 52 -6.89 12.20 4.58
C ASP A 52 -6.96 10.68 4.34
N GLN A 53 -5.84 9.99 4.61
CA GLN A 53 -5.58 8.60 4.22
C GLN A 53 -6.80 7.68 4.37
N THR A 54 -7.43 7.66 5.54
CA THR A 54 -8.59 6.80 5.80
C THR A 54 -9.77 7.14 4.89
N GLN A 55 -10.11 8.43 4.75
CA GLN A 55 -11.23 8.86 3.91
C GLN A 55 -10.95 8.55 2.44
N THR A 56 -9.73 8.81 1.97
CA THR A 56 -9.30 8.48 0.61
C THR A 56 -9.45 6.98 0.34
N LEU A 57 -8.94 6.12 1.23
CA LEU A 57 -9.01 4.67 1.03
C LEU A 57 -10.42 4.12 1.10
N ILE A 58 -11.26 4.60 2.02
CA ILE A 58 -12.68 4.19 2.08
C ILE A 58 -13.41 4.62 0.82
N GLY A 59 -13.17 5.84 0.32
CA GLY A 59 -13.78 6.30 -0.93
C GLY A 59 -13.38 5.48 -2.15
N GLU A 60 -12.13 5.00 -2.21
CA GLU A 60 -11.67 4.11 -3.26
C GLU A 60 -12.26 2.69 -3.13
N ILE A 61 -12.48 2.19 -1.90
CA ILE A 61 -13.24 0.95 -1.68
C ILE A 61 -14.69 1.11 -2.19
N ASP A 62 -15.37 2.19 -1.78
CA ASP A 62 -16.77 2.43 -2.14
C ASP A 62 -16.98 2.54 -3.66
N ARG A 63 -16.00 3.10 -4.39
CA ARG A 63 -16.01 3.17 -5.87
C ARG A 63 -16.01 1.81 -6.55
N GLN A 64 -15.39 0.81 -5.93
CA GLN A 64 -15.21 -0.54 -6.50
C GLN A 64 -16.37 -1.48 -6.16
N VAL A 65 -17.23 -1.09 -5.19
CA VAL A 65 -18.42 -1.86 -4.78
C VAL A 65 -19.68 -1.46 -5.58
N ARG A 66 -19.64 -0.32 -6.29
CA ARG A 66 -20.72 0.12 -7.18
C ARG A 66 -20.65 -0.53 -8.55
#